data_AF-A0A605RD22-F1
#
_entry.id   AF-A0A605RD22-F1
#
_cell.length_a   1.000
_cell.length_b   1.000
_cell.length_c   1.000
_cell.angle_alpha   90.00
_cell.angle_beta   90.00
_cell.angle_gamma   90.00
#
_symmetry.space_group_name_H-M   'P 1'
#
loop_
_entity.id
_entity.type
_entity.pdbx_description
1 polymer ?
#
loop_
_entity_poly.entity_id
_entity_poly.type
_entity_poly.pdbx_seq_one_letter_code
_entity_poly.pdbx_strand_id
1 'polypeptide(L)'
;MAARPRSHKISIPNLYCKLDKRTGKIYWQYKHPVSGRFHSLGTDEVEAKKVASEANTIIAEQRTRQVLSVNDRLARMKGRRTDITVTEWIDKYIEIQDE
;
A
#
# COMPACT_ATOMS: atom_id res chain seq x y z
N MET A 1 -27.58 3.34 20.11
CA MET A 1 -27.65 3.34 18.64
C MET A 1 -26.75 2.25 18.10
N ALA A 2 -27.28 1.23 17.44
CA ALA A 2 -26.45 0.24 16.74
C ALA A 2 -25.95 0.84 15.41
N ALA A 3 -24.67 0.63 15.08
CA ALA A 3 -24.12 1.06 13.80
C ALA A 3 -24.85 0.34 12.66
N ARG A 4 -25.37 1.09 11.68
CA ARG A 4 -26.01 0.49 10.51
C ARG A 4 -24.96 -0.33 9.73
N PRO A 5 -25.27 -1.58 9.33
CA PRO A 5 -24.37 -2.36 8.50
C PRO A 5 -24.06 -1.60 7.21
N ARG A 6 -22.80 -1.68 6.76
CA ARG A 6 -22.34 -0.96 5.57
C ARG A 6 -23.15 -1.42 4.35
N SER A 7 -23.82 -0.49 3.68
CA SER A 7 -24.65 -0.78 2.50
C SER A 7 -23.86 -1.35 1.32
N HIS A 8 -22.56 -1.08 1.24
CA HIS A 8 -21.69 -1.57 0.19
C HIS A 8 -20.59 -2.47 0.79
N LYS A 9 -20.61 -3.75 0.40
CA LYS A 9 -19.65 -4.77 0.85
C LYS A 9 -18.35 -4.67 0.03
N ILE A 10 -17.62 -3.57 0.20
CA ILE A 10 -16.28 -3.41 -0.38
C ILE A 10 -15.29 -4.19 0.50
N SER A 11 -14.60 -5.17 -0.08
CA SER A 11 -13.57 -5.99 0.56
C SER A 11 -12.17 -5.33 0.53
N ILE A 12 -11.92 -4.48 -0.46
CA ILE A 12 -10.61 -3.85 -0.68
C ILE A 12 -10.40 -2.76 0.37
N PRO A 13 -9.31 -2.82 1.15
CA PRO A 13 -8.97 -1.77 2.10
C PRO A 13 -8.80 -0.42 1.41
N ASN A 14 -9.09 0.66 2.14
CA ASN A 14 -8.89 2.05 1.68
C ASN A 14 -9.73 2.49 0.47
N LEU A 15 -10.57 1.62 -0.10
CA LEU A 15 -11.50 1.95 -1.17
C LEU A 15 -12.89 2.29 -0.61
N TYR A 16 -13.44 3.40 -1.08
CA TYR A 16 -14.74 3.92 -0.68
C TYR A 16 -15.58 4.21 -1.92
N CYS A 17 -16.89 4.00 -1.81
CA CYS A 17 -17.85 4.44 -2.81
C CYS A 17 -18.81 5.47 -2.22
N LYS A 18 -19.25 6.42 -3.03
CA LYS A 18 -20.31 7.38 -2.72
C LYS A 18 -21.37 7.29 -3.80
N LEU A 19 -22.62 7.06 -3.39
CA LEU A 19 -23.78 7.11 -4.28
C LEU A 19 -24.29 8.55 -4.33
N ASP A 20 -24.33 9.15 -5.51
CA ASP A 20 -25.07 10.37 -5.74
C ASP A 20 -26.56 10.04 -5.91
N LYS A 21 -27.38 10.44 -4.94
CA LYS A 21 -28.84 10.17 -4.94
C LYS A 21 -29.59 10.85 -6.07
N ARG A 22 -29.05 11.93 -6.64
CA ARG A 22 -29.73 12.71 -7.69
C ARG A 22 -29.60 12.04 -9.05
N THR A 23 -28.42 11.47 -9.32
CA THR A 23 -28.06 10.89 -10.63
C THR A 23 -27.99 9.37 -10.60
N GLY A 24 -27.97 8.74 -9.42
CA GLY A 24 -27.74 7.32 -9.26
C GLY A 24 -26.29 6.88 -9.51
N LYS A 25 -25.38 7.82 -9.79
CA LYS A 25 -23.98 7.50 -10.12
C LYS A 25 -23.20 7.14 -8.86
N ILE A 26 -22.34 6.12 -8.99
CA ILE A 26 -21.42 5.69 -7.94
C ILE A 26 -20.05 6.27 -8.23
N TYR A 27 -19.52 7.05 -7.29
CA TYR A 27 -18.18 7.62 -7.36
C TYR A 27 -17.25 6.91 -6.40
N TRP A 28 -16.10 6.50 -6.91
CA TRP A 28 -15.08 5.78 -6.16
C TRP A 28 -13.99 6.73 -5.67
N GLN A 29 -13.55 6.53 -4.43
CA GLN A 29 -12.48 7.29 -3.79
C GLN A 29 -11.54 6.36 -3.04
N TYR A 30 -10.25 6.60 -3.17
CA TYR A 30 -9.22 5.94 -2.38
C TYR A 30 -8.75 6.83 -1.25
N LYS A 31 -8.69 6.31 -0.02
CA LYS A 31 -8.13 7.02 1.14
C LYS A 31 -6.67 6.62 1.32
N HIS A 32 -5.75 7.55 1.09
CA HIS A 32 -4.34 7.25 1.29
C HIS A 32 -4.05 6.98 2.79
N PRO A 33 -3.44 5.83 3.16
CA PRO A 33 -3.37 5.35 4.55
C PRO A 33 -2.36 6.12 5.43
N VAL A 34 -1.46 6.92 4.85
CA VAL A 34 -0.49 7.72 5.62
C VAL A 34 -1.00 9.16 5.78
N SER A 35 -1.33 9.81 4.66
CA SER A 35 -1.79 11.21 4.65
C SER A 35 -3.27 11.37 5.04
N GLY A 36 -4.07 10.30 4.97
CA GLY A 36 -5.52 10.35 5.23
C GLY A 36 -6.35 11.06 4.15
N ARG A 37 -5.71 11.59 3.09
CA ARG A 37 -6.37 12.32 2.00
C ARG A 37 -7.15 11.36 1.09
N PHE A 38 -8.30 11.83 0.60
CA PHE A 38 -9.09 11.11 -0.40
C PHE A 38 -8.69 11.52 -1.82
N HIS A 39 -8.51 10.52 -2.68
CA HIS A 39 -8.26 10.66 -4.11
C HIS A 39 -9.45 10.10 -4.90
N SER A 40 -9.97 10.87 -5.83
CA SER A 40 -11.10 10.44 -6.67
C SER A 40 -10.61 9.50 -7.77
N LEU A 41 -11.27 8.35 -7.92
CA LEU A 41 -10.96 7.33 -8.93
C LEU A 41 -11.98 7.29 -10.09
N GLY A 42 -13.00 8.14 -10.05
CA GLY A 42 -14.04 8.19 -11.09
C GLY A 42 -15.25 7.29 -10.77
N THR A 43 -15.89 6.76 -11.79
CA THR A 43 -17.16 5.99 -11.67
C THR A 43 -17.04 4.53 -12.08
N ASP A 44 -15.94 4.11 -12.71
CA ASP A 44 -15.70 2.71 -13.07
C ASP A 44 -15.31 1.91 -11.83
N GLU A 45 -16.10 0.88 -11.52
CA GLU A 45 -15.87 -0.01 -10.39
C GLU A 45 -14.65 -0.91 -10.60
N VAL A 46 -14.46 -1.46 -11.80
CA VAL A 46 -13.40 -2.43 -12.09
C VAL A 46 -12.05 -1.74 -12.03
N GLU A 47 -11.93 -0.58 -12.67
CA GLU A 47 -10.72 0.23 -12.64
C GLU A 47 -10.40 0.68 -11.21
N ALA A 48 -11.40 1.19 -10.47
CA ALA A 48 -11.18 1.68 -9.11
C ALA A 48 -10.71 0.57 -8.16
N LYS A 49 -11.27 -0.65 -8.29
CA LYS A 49 -10.83 -1.81 -7.50
C LYS A 49 -9.41 -2.23 -7.83
N LYS A 50 -9.03 -2.24 -9.11
CA LYS A 50 -7.68 -2.58 -9.56
C LYS A 50 -6.67 -1.57 -9.01
N VAL A 51 -6.91 -0.29 -9.25
CA VAL A 51 -6.04 0.81 -8.80
C VAL A 51 -5.89 0.81 -7.27
N ALA A 52 -6.97 0.60 -6.52
CA ALA A 52 -6.90 0.55 -5.06
C ALA A 52 -6.11 -0.66 -4.54
N SER A 53 -6.21 -1.81 -5.21
CA SER A 53 -5.44 -3.00 -4.86
C SER A 53 -3.95 -2.79 -5.11
N GLU A 54 -3.58 -2.27 -6.28
CA GLU A 54 -2.20 -1.95 -6.63
C GLU A 54 -1.61 -0.89 -5.68
N ALA A 55 -2.35 0.17 -5.37
CA ALA A 55 -1.93 1.20 -4.43
C ALA A 55 -1.65 0.62 -3.02
N ASN A 56 -2.51 -0.29 -2.54
CA ASN A 56 -2.29 -0.95 -1.26
C ASN A 56 -1.02 -1.81 -1.27
N THR A 57 -0.76 -2.55 -2.35
CA THR A 57 0.46 -3.36 -2.51
C THR A 57 1.71 -2.47 -2.49
N ILE A 58 1.72 -1.39 -3.27
CA ILE A 58 2.86 -0.47 -3.36
C ILE A 58 3.15 0.17 -1.99
N ILE A 59 2.12 0.61 -1.27
CA ILE A 59 2.31 1.24 0.04
C ILE A 59 2.79 0.22 1.08
N ALA A 60 2.25 -1.00 1.06
CA ALA A 60 2.71 -2.07 1.95
C ALA A 60 4.19 -2.38 1.71
N GLU A 61 4.60 -2.48 0.45
CA GLU A 61 5.98 -2.70 0.06
C GLU A 61 6.89 -1.56 0.53
N GLN A 62 6.51 -0.31 0.27
CA GLN A 62 7.26 0.87 0.71
C GLN A 62 7.44 0.90 2.24
N ARG A 63 6.38 0.59 3.00
CA ARG A 63 6.44 0.51 4.46
C ARG A 63 7.41 -0.58 4.92
N THR A 64 7.34 -1.76 4.32
CA THR A 64 8.26 -2.86 4.66
C THR A 64 9.71 -2.47 4.38
N ARG A 65 10.00 -1.87 3.21
CA ARG A 65 11.34 -1.37 2.87
C ARG A 65 11.84 -0.32 3.87
N GLN A 66 10.98 0.62 4.28
CA GLN A 66 11.33 1.63 5.29
C GLN A 66 11.69 1.01 6.64
N VAL A 67 10.90 0.04 7.12
CA VAL A 67 11.16 -0.65 8.39
C VAL A 67 12.50 -1.38 8.36
N LEU A 68 12.77 -2.13 7.28
CA LEU A 68 14.05 -2.82 7.11
C LEU A 68 15.23 -1.84 7.10
N SER A 69 15.12 -0.75 6.35
CA SER A 69 16.16 0.29 6.29
C SER A 69 16.45 0.93 7.66
N VAL A 70 15.41 1.19 8.46
CA VAL A 70 15.58 1.73 9.82
C VAL A 70 16.26 0.72 10.74
N ASN A 71 15.88 -0.55 10.66
CA ASN A 71 16.50 -1.62 11.45
C ASN A 71 17.99 -1.79 11.10
N ASP A 72 18.34 -1.75 9.81
CA ASP A 72 19.73 -1.83 9.36
C ASP A 72 20.57 -0.67 9.89
N ARG A 73 20.03 0.55 9.84
CA ARG A 73 20.70 1.75 10.40
C ARG A 73 20.93 1.58 11.90
N LEU A 74 19.94 1.08 12.63
CA LEU A 74 20.04 0.84 14.07
C LEU A 74 21.09 -0.25 14.40
N ALA A 75 21.14 -1.32 13.60
CA ALA A 75 22.12 -2.40 13.76
C ALA A 75 23.55 -1.91 13.52
N ARG A 76 23.76 -1.10 12.46
CA ARG A 76 25.04 -0.43 12.19
C ARG A 76 25.46 0.48 13.34
N MET A 77 24.55 1.30 13.85
CA MET A 77 24.84 2.23 14.96
C MET A 77 25.22 1.51 16.26
N LYS A 78 24.66 0.33 16.52
CA LYS A 78 25.00 -0.50 17.69
C LYS A 78 26.32 -1.28 17.54
N GLY A 79 27.01 -1.18 16.39
CA GLY A 79 28.22 -1.96 16.10
C GLY A 79 27.98 -3.47 16.03
N ARG A 80 26.73 -3.91 15.91
CA ARG A 80 26.32 -5.33 15.94
C ARG A 80 26.11 -5.91 14.55
N ARG A 81 26.58 -5.25 13.50
CA ARG A 81 26.33 -5.73 12.15
C ARG A 81 27.29 -6.86 11.82
N THR A 82 26.86 -8.08 12.11
CA THR A 82 27.55 -9.32 11.71
C THR A 82 27.02 -9.89 10.40
N ASP A 83 25.83 -9.45 9.97
CA ASP A 83 25.06 -10.11 8.92
C ASP A 83 24.76 -9.16 7.73
N ILE A 84 24.54 -9.75 6.55
CA ILE A 84 24.08 -9.06 5.34
C ILE A 84 22.58 -9.28 5.15
N THR A 85 21.90 -8.31 4.52
CA THR A 85 20.50 -8.50 4.14
C THR A 85 20.39 -9.38 2.90
N VAL A 86 19.24 -10.05 2.73
CA VAL A 86 18.97 -10.86 1.52
C VAL A 86 19.05 -10.00 0.25
N THR A 87 18.62 -8.75 0.31
CA THR A 87 18.73 -7.80 -0.81
C THR A 87 20.18 -7.52 -1.17
N GLU A 88 21.04 -7.23 -0.18
CA GLU A 88 22.48 -7.01 -0.44
C GLU A 88 23.18 -8.27 -0.95
N TRP A 89 22.70 -9.46 -0.56
CA TRP A 89 23.20 -10.72 -1.12
C TRP A 89 22.80 -10.88 -2.59
N ILE A 90 21.55 -10.56 -2.94
CA ILE A 90 21.07 -10.62 -4.33
C ILE A 90 21.89 -9.68 -5.23
N ASP A 91 22.14 -8.46 -4.78
CA ASP A 91 22.95 -7.49 -5.54
C ASP A 91 24.36 -8.04 -5.82
N LYS A 92 25.02 -8.59 -4.79
CA LYS A 92 26.32 -9.26 -4.94
C LYS A 92 26.26 -10.50 -5.83
N TYR A 93 25.19 -11.27 -5.74
CA TYR A 93 25.02 -12.48 -6.55
C TYR A 93 24.88 -12.12 -8.03
N ILE A 94 24.17 -11.05 -8.37
CA ILE A 94 24.07 -10.55 -9.74
C ILE A 94 25.45 -10.14 -10.26
N GLU A 95 26.24 -9.39 -9.47
CA GLU A 95 27.60 -9.03 -9.83
C GLU A 95 28.47 -10.27 -10.13
N ILE A 96 28.33 -11.35 -9.36
CA ILE A 96 29.04 -12.62 -9.58
C ILE A 96 28.58 -13.33 -10.86
N GLN A 97 27.33 -13.17 -11.30
CA GLN A 97 26.82 -13.80 -12.52
C GLN A 97 27.24 -13.06 -13.79
N ASP A 98 27.59 -11.78 -13.68
CA ASP A 98 28.02 -10.93 -14.80
C ASP A 98 29.55 -11.01 -15.07
N GLU A 99 30.30 -11.74 -14.24
CA GLU A 99 31.75 -12.04 -14.36
C GLU A 99 32.02 -13.39 -15.04
#